data_AF-A0A6N7X5Q4-F1
#
_entry.id   AF-A0A6N7X5Q4-F1
#
_cell.length_a   1.000
_cell.length_b   1.000
_cell.length_c   1.000
_cell.angle_alpha   90.00
_cell.angle_beta   90.00
_cell.angle_gamma   90.00
#
_symmetry.space_group_name_H-M   'P 1'
#
loop_
_entity.id
_entity.type
_entity.pdbx_description
1 polymer ?
#
loop_
_entity_poly.entity_id
_entity_poly.type
_entity_poly.pdbx_seq_one_letter_code
_entity_poly.pdbx_strand_id
1 'polypeptide(L)'
;MFCPSCGKSVPDGAKFCTNCGHDLTTPAPDAPTTQEGSTPEAPTVPAKRPTPKWLLALVAVLAVAVVGVGSYALTRAVTGQGADASQTTAKKADGGKKGTKPAGGTKVDAGKSDASGTSGQGNAGADEKSGAGEKNGGSAGSATSDDASYVVRAEGFQFALPSYWRGKVDVVVDEDEVDIYPKGYAPAAGDDHDKEPLATLELEDGTEPDVAGDIGNFLAYSQPLGSRHVEVWATNWPWLAASGNADYTGVSSTSEFRVLVDLSTGGSLTYDDAVSRGEGDNLVGMGAHNYLSTVPWDIKAVGAGA
;
A
#
# COMPACT_ATOMS: atom_id res chain seq x y z
N MET A 1 8.46 39.36 17.56
CA MET A 1 8.48 38.98 16.13
C MET A 1 8.03 37.53 15.96
N PHE A 2 7.65 37.06 14.76
CA PHE A 2 7.36 35.64 14.52
C PHE A 2 8.48 34.99 13.71
N CYS A 3 8.81 33.73 14.02
CA CYS A 3 9.83 33.00 13.27
C CYS A 3 9.34 32.68 11.84
N PRO A 4 10.07 33.05 10.78
CA PRO A 4 9.66 32.77 9.41
C PRO A 4 9.69 31.27 9.07
N SER A 5 10.44 30.46 9.84
CA SER A 5 10.56 29.02 9.60
C SER A 5 9.48 28.18 10.29
N CYS A 6 9.01 28.55 11.48
CA CYS A 6 8.03 27.74 12.23
C CYS A 6 6.77 28.50 12.69
N GLY A 7 6.67 29.79 12.42
CA GLY A 7 5.50 30.62 12.73
C GLY A 7 5.27 30.95 14.21
N LYS A 8 6.09 30.45 15.14
CA LYS A 8 5.95 30.73 16.58
C LYS A 8 6.48 32.12 16.96
N SER A 9 5.90 32.71 18.00
CA SER A 9 6.36 34.00 18.55
C SER A 9 7.74 33.88 19.15
N VAL A 10 8.64 34.79 18.80
CA VAL A 10 10.00 34.90 19.31
C VAL A 10 10.20 36.30 19.89
N PRO A 11 10.93 36.44 21.03
CA PRO A 11 11.30 37.75 21.57
C PRO A 11 12.02 38.63 20.54
N ASP A 12 11.78 39.93 20.57
CA ASP A 12 12.43 40.87 19.67
C ASP A 12 13.95 40.92 19.96
N GLY A 13 14.76 40.87 18.90
CA GLY A 13 16.23 40.84 19.00
C GLY A 13 16.85 39.48 19.28
N ALA A 14 16.06 38.39 19.28
CA ALA A 14 16.60 37.03 19.37
C ALA A 14 17.40 36.67 18.10
N LYS A 15 18.60 36.11 18.28
CA LYS A 15 19.45 35.63 17.18
C LYS A 15 19.00 34.27 16.62
N PHE A 16 18.33 33.46 17.45
CA PHE A 16 17.81 32.14 17.06
C PHE A 16 16.39 31.94 17.61
N CYS A 17 15.57 31.17 16.90
CA CYS A 17 14.26 30.76 17.37
C CYS A 17 14.39 29.75 18.52
N THR A 18 13.82 30.06 19.67
CA THR A 18 13.82 29.18 20.84
C THR A 18 12.94 27.94 20.69
N ASN A 19 12.11 27.86 19.64
CA ASN A 19 11.25 26.71 19.38
C ASN A 19 11.82 25.74 18.33
N CYS A 20 12.38 26.23 17.23
CA CYS A 20 12.87 25.38 16.14
C CYS A 20 14.38 25.50 15.85
N GLY A 21 15.09 26.43 16.50
CA GLY A 21 16.52 26.65 16.30
C GLY A 21 16.92 27.49 15.08
N HIS A 22 15.97 28.01 14.30
CA HIS A 22 16.26 28.81 13.10
C HIS A 22 16.98 30.14 13.42
N ASP A 23 18.02 30.47 12.66
CA ASP A 23 18.78 31.73 12.79
C ASP A 23 18.00 32.93 12.24
N LEU A 24 17.73 33.93 13.07
CA LEU A 24 16.97 35.14 12.77
C LEU A 24 17.86 36.35 12.46
N THR A 25 19.18 36.17 12.50
CA THR A 25 20.18 37.21 12.28
C THR A 25 20.55 37.36 10.80
N THR A 26 20.07 36.46 9.94
CA THR A 26 20.30 36.53 8.49
C THR A 26 19.16 37.32 7.84
N PRO A 27 19.42 38.51 7.26
CA PRO A 27 18.40 39.20 6.46
C PRO A 27 18.03 38.32 5.26
N ALA A 28 16.73 38.12 5.05
CA ALA A 28 16.20 37.39 3.90
C ALA A 28 16.68 38.06 2.60
N PRO A 29 17.02 37.30 1.54
CA PRO A 29 17.19 37.86 0.20
C PRO A 29 15.86 38.45 -0.24
N ASP A 30 15.90 39.68 -0.75
CA ASP A 30 14.75 40.44 -1.23
C ASP A 30 13.87 39.60 -2.18
N ALA A 31 12.60 39.43 -1.82
CA ALA A 31 11.55 39.13 -2.78
C ALA A 31 11.11 40.43 -3.46
N PRO A 32 11.06 40.51 -4.80
CA PRO A 32 10.54 41.70 -5.47
C PRO A 32 9.02 41.77 -5.33
N THR A 33 8.57 42.93 -4.85
CA THR A 33 7.18 43.35 -4.67
C THR A 33 6.44 43.48 -6.01
N THR A 34 5.19 43.00 -5.99
CA THR A 34 4.09 43.21 -6.94
C THR A 34 4.06 44.61 -7.56
N GLN A 35 4.00 44.70 -8.89
CA GLN A 35 3.53 45.90 -9.61
C GLN A 35 2.18 45.62 -10.26
N GLU A 36 1.19 46.41 -9.86
CA GLU A 36 -0.12 46.51 -10.47
C GLU A 36 -0.11 47.65 -11.50
N GLY A 37 -0.56 47.36 -12.73
CA GLY A 37 -1.01 48.36 -13.70
C GLY A 37 -0.07 48.70 -14.85
N SER A 38 -0.21 47.98 -15.98
CA SER A 38 -0.38 48.55 -17.35
C SER A 38 -0.37 47.43 -18.39
N THR A 39 -1.51 47.22 -19.05
CA THR A 39 -1.62 46.47 -20.32
C THR A 39 -0.83 47.20 -21.41
N PRO A 40 0.01 46.47 -22.17
CA PRO A 40 -0.18 46.41 -23.61
C PRO A 40 0.01 45.00 -24.20
N GLU A 41 -0.97 44.61 -25.02
CA GLU A 41 -0.92 43.82 -26.25
C GLU A 41 0.02 42.60 -26.39
N ALA A 42 -0.62 41.49 -26.76
CA ALA A 42 -0.10 40.13 -26.86
C ALA A 42 1.05 39.91 -27.88
N PRO A 43 2.01 39.02 -27.54
CA PRO A 43 2.62 38.13 -28.51
C PRO A 43 1.90 36.78 -28.47
N THR A 44 1.35 36.37 -29.62
CA THR A 44 0.75 35.06 -29.86
C THR A 44 1.76 33.93 -29.63
N VAL A 45 1.63 33.22 -28.51
CA VAL A 45 2.28 31.92 -28.30
C VAL A 45 1.42 30.85 -28.99
N PRO A 46 1.96 29.97 -29.85
CA PRO A 46 1.18 28.93 -30.48
C PRO A 46 0.68 27.92 -29.43
N ALA A 47 -0.64 27.82 -29.30
CA ALA A 47 -1.30 26.84 -28.44
C ALA A 47 -0.86 25.41 -28.82
N LYS A 48 -0.22 24.70 -27.88
CA LYS A 48 -0.05 23.25 -27.98
C LYS A 48 -1.43 22.61 -27.95
N ARG A 49 -1.80 21.94 -29.05
CA ARG A 49 -3.05 21.20 -29.17
C ARG A 49 -3.01 20.01 -28.18
N PRO A 50 -4.06 19.79 -27.37
CA PRO A 50 -4.16 18.56 -26.60
C PRO A 50 -4.28 17.39 -27.59
N THR A 51 -3.45 16.38 -27.43
CA THR A 51 -3.54 15.14 -28.20
C THR A 51 -4.90 14.51 -27.95
N PRO A 52 -5.75 14.37 -28.97
CA PRO A 52 -7.10 13.94 -28.74
C PRO A 52 -7.10 12.43 -28.45
N LYS A 53 -7.74 12.03 -27.33
CA LYS A 53 -7.76 10.67 -26.78
C LYS A 53 -8.20 9.58 -27.79
N TRP A 54 -8.80 9.96 -28.94
CA TRP A 54 -9.10 9.03 -30.05
C TRP A 54 -7.85 8.49 -30.76
N LEU A 55 -6.70 9.18 -30.70
CA LEU A 55 -5.43 8.66 -31.25
C LEU A 55 -4.93 7.45 -30.46
N LEU A 56 -5.05 7.46 -29.12
CA LEU A 56 -4.71 6.30 -28.29
C LEU A 56 -5.64 5.12 -28.54
N ALA A 57 -6.95 5.39 -28.70
CA ALA A 57 -7.92 4.37 -29.10
C ALA A 57 -7.61 3.77 -30.49
N LEU A 58 -7.19 4.60 -31.46
CA LEU A 58 -6.80 4.13 -32.79
C LEU A 58 -5.54 3.25 -32.75
N VAL A 59 -4.55 3.63 -31.95
CA VAL A 59 -3.31 2.84 -31.77
C VAL A 59 -3.62 1.51 -31.08
N ALA A 60 -4.48 1.50 -30.06
CA ALA A 60 -4.92 0.27 -29.40
C ALA A 60 -5.67 -0.67 -30.36
N VAL A 61 -6.59 -0.13 -31.16
CA VAL A 61 -7.34 -0.91 -32.18
C VAL A 61 -6.40 -1.46 -33.25
N LEU A 62 -5.42 -0.68 -33.71
CA LEU A 62 -4.42 -1.13 -34.67
C LEU A 62 -3.50 -2.21 -34.09
N ALA A 63 -3.09 -2.10 -32.82
CA ALA A 63 -2.30 -3.12 -32.15
C ALA A 63 -3.08 -4.45 -32.02
N VAL A 64 -4.35 -4.40 -31.62
CA VAL A 64 -5.22 -5.58 -31.55
C VAL A 64 -5.44 -6.20 -32.94
N ALA A 65 -5.61 -5.38 -33.98
CA ALA A 65 -5.75 -5.86 -35.35
C ALA A 65 -4.46 -6.55 -35.86
N VAL A 66 -3.28 -6.01 -35.57
CA VAL A 66 -2.00 -6.62 -35.96
C VAL A 66 -1.78 -7.94 -35.23
N VAL A 67 -2.08 -8.02 -33.93
CA VAL A 67 -2.00 -9.27 -33.15
C VAL A 67 -3.00 -10.30 -33.69
N GLY A 68 -4.25 -9.88 -33.96
CA GLY A 68 -5.29 -10.76 -34.52
C GLY A 68 -4.94 -11.29 -35.91
N VAL A 69 -4.44 -10.45 -36.81
CA VAL A 69 -4.00 -10.86 -38.15
C VAL A 69 -2.76 -11.76 -38.08
N GLY A 70 -1.82 -11.47 -37.17
CA GLY A 70 -0.64 -12.30 -36.92
C GLY A 70 -1.00 -13.71 -36.42
N SER A 71 -1.87 -13.81 -35.41
CA SER A 71 -2.37 -15.09 -34.89
C SER A 71 -3.20 -15.88 -35.92
N TYR A 72 -3.95 -15.18 -36.77
CA TYR A 72 -4.73 -15.79 -37.84
C TYR A 72 -3.84 -16.33 -38.99
N ALA A 73 -2.78 -15.61 -39.36
CA ALA A 73 -1.82 -16.09 -40.34
C ALA A 73 -1.01 -17.30 -39.82
N LEU A 74 -0.64 -17.30 -38.54
CA LEU A 74 0.12 -18.40 -37.93
C LEU A 74 -0.70 -19.71 -37.87
N THR A 75 -1.99 -19.62 -37.55
CA THR A 75 -2.88 -20.79 -37.49
C THR A 75 -3.15 -21.40 -38.87
N ARG A 76 -3.18 -20.59 -39.94
CA ARG A 76 -3.26 -21.05 -41.34
C ARG A 76 -1.98 -21.73 -41.83
N ALA A 77 -0.81 -21.25 -41.38
CA ALA A 77 0.49 -21.82 -41.77
C ALA A 77 0.77 -23.18 -41.11
N VAL A 78 0.27 -23.41 -39.89
CA VAL A 78 0.51 -24.65 -39.13
C VAL A 78 -0.46 -25.78 -39.50
N THR A 79 -1.61 -25.48 -40.12
CA THR A 79 -2.65 -26.47 -40.45
C THR A 79 -2.76 -26.82 -41.94
N GLY A 80 -1.88 -26.28 -42.79
CA GLY A 80 -2.00 -26.39 -44.24
C GLY A 80 -0.78 -26.96 -44.96
N GLN A 81 -0.41 -28.23 -44.72
CA GLN A 81 0.21 -29.12 -45.72
C GLN A 81 0.53 -30.50 -45.11
N GLY A 82 0.02 -31.57 -45.75
CA GLY A 82 0.57 -32.92 -45.54
C GLY A 82 -0.39 -34.09 -45.59
N ALA A 83 -1.34 -34.13 -46.53
CA ALA A 83 -1.77 -35.40 -47.10
C ALA A 83 -0.90 -35.64 -48.34
N ASP A 84 0.02 -36.60 -48.30
CA ASP A 84 0.05 -37.72 -49.25
C ASP A 84 1.16 -38.73 -48.92
N ALA A 85 0.88 -39.98 -49.26
CA ALA A 85 1.69 -41.15 -48.98
C ALA A 85 2.96 -41.21 -49.84
N SER A 86 3.94 -42.02 -49.38
CA SER A 86 4.39 -43.23 -50.11
C SER A 86 5.89 -43.53 -49.92
N GLN A 87 6.14 -44.72 -49.35
CA GLN A 87 7.08 -45.74 -49.81
C GLN A 87 8.62 -45.60 -49.64
N THR A 88 9.12 -46.58 -48.88
CA THR A 88 10.20 -47.54 -49.18
C THR A 88 11.69 -47.20 -49.02
N THR A 89 12.31 -48.14 -48.29
CA THR A 89 13.60 -48.83 -48.54
C THR A 89 14.92 -48.15 -48.20
N ALA A 90 15.49 -48.66 -47.10
CA ALA A 90 16.82 -49.26 -47.00
C ALA A 90 18.00 -48.58 -47.72
N LYS A 91 18.95 -48.08 -46.92
CA LYS A 91 20.37 -48.42 -47.12
C LYS A 91 21.21 -48.28 -45.84
N LYS A 92 22.07 -49.28 -45.69
CA LYS A 92 23.05 -49.57 -44.64
C LYS A 92 24.40 -48.95 -44.99
N ALA A 93 25.19 -48.62 -43.95
CA ALA A 93 26.66 -48.47 -43.85
C ALA A 93 26.98 -47.24 -42.97
N ASP A 94 27.97 -47.19 -42.08
CA ASP A 94 28.91 -48.14 -41.49
C ASP A 94 29.59 -47.41 -40.31
N GLY A 95 30.13 -48.16 -39.34
CA GLY A 95 31.33 -47.75 -38.58
C GLY A 95 31.20 -46.91 -37.31
N GLY A 96 31.37 -47.58 -36.15
CA GLY A 96 32.48 -47.22 -35.23
C GLY A 96 32.18 -46.47 -33.91
N LYS A 97 32.19 -47.24 -32.79
CA LYS A 97 32.84 -47.01 -31.46
C LYS A 97 32.83 -45.58 -30.85
N LYS A 98 32.52 -45.32 -29.57
CA LYS A 98 32.94 -46.00 -28.32
C LYS A 98 32.32 -45.32 -27.08
N GLY A 99 31.82 -46.11 -26.11
CA GLY A 99 31.73 -45.86 -24.64
C GLY A 99 30.73 -44.79 -24.13
N THR A 100 30.11 -44.86 -22.95
CA THR A 100 30.10 -45.80 -21.81
C THR A 100 28.86 -45.47 -20.92
N LYS A 101 28.31 -46.49 -20.24
CA LYS A 101 27.19 -46.51 -19.24
C LYS A 101 27.44 -45.64 -17.97
N PRO A 102 26.49 -45.41 -17.02
CA PRO A 102 25.48 -46.35 -16.42
C PRO A 102 24.01 -45.83 -16.35
N ALA A 103 22.97 -46.67 -16.60
CA ALA A 103 22.06 -47.39 -15.66
C ALA A 103 21.78 -46.69 -14.31
N GLY A 104 20.53 -46.41 -13.91
CA GLY A 104 19.32 -47.26 -13.85
C GLY A 104 19.21 -47.80 -12.41
N GLY A 105 18.19 -47.57 -11.58
CA GLY A 105 16.75 -47.49 -11.82
C GLY A 105 16.13 -48.88 -11.64
N THR A 106 15.22 -49.08 -10.66
CA THR A 106 13.92 -49.81 -10.77
C THR A 106 13.30 -50.12 -9.38
N LYS A 107 11.97 -49.96 -9.34
CA LYS A 107 10.94 -50.32 -8.31
C LYS A 107 10.88 -51.86 -8.09
N VAL A 108 10.11 -52.51 -7.21
CA VAL A 108 8.71 -52.50 -6.70
C VAL A 108 8.72 -53.47 -5.46
N ASP A 109 7.81 -53.50 -4.49
CA ASP A 109 6.43 -54.02 -4.51
C ASP A 109 5.76 -53.89 -3.12
N ALA A 110 4.43 -54.05 -3.08
CA ALA A 110 3.52 -53.88 -1.93
C ALA A 110 3.36 -55.13 -1.02
N GLY A 111 2.91 -54.92 0.22
CA GLY A 111 2.42 -56.00 1.11
C GLY A 111 1.86 -55.50 2.44
N LYS A 112 0.62 -55.90 2.76
CA LYS A 112 -0.26 -55.54 3.89
C LYS A 112 -0.17 -56.55 5.04
N SER A 113 -0.28 -56.14 6.31
CA SER A 113 -1.17 -56.73 7.38
C SER A 113 -0.88 -56.23 8.82
N ASP A 114 -1.96 -55.78 9.46
CA ASP A 114 -2.51 -56.08 10.81
C ASP A 114 -1.70 -55.97 12.13
N ALA A 115 -2.22 -55.07 12.98
CA ALA A 115 -2.74 -55.25 14.36
C ALA A 115 -1.84 -55.57 15.58
N SER A 116 -2.39 -55.14 16.73
CA SER A 116 -1.98 -55.29 18.15
C SER A 116 -0.97 -54.23 18.64
N GLY A 117 -1.08 -53.66 19.84
CA GLY A 117 -2.01 -53.89 20.93
C GLY A 117 -1.39 -53.43 22.26
N THR A 118 -1.99 -52.41 22.86
CA THR A 118 -2.16 -52.20 24.31
C THR A 118 -0.97 -51.87 25.22
N SER A 119 -1.36 -51.19 26.31
CA SER A 119 -0.69 -50.91 27.59
C SER A 119 0.28 -49.71 27.58
N GLY A 120 0.15 -48.72 28.45
CA GLY A 120 -0.80 -48.53 29.56
C GLY A 120 -0.11 -47.78 30.70
N GLN A 121 -0.84 -46.80 31.26
CA GLN A 121 -0.75 -46.26 32.63
C GLN A 121 0.53 -45.48 32.99
N GLY A 122 0.50 -44.39 33.74
CA GLY A 122 -0.47 -43.65 34.57
C GLY A 122 0.37 -42.52 35.21
N ASN A 123 -0.08 -41.54 35.99
CA ASN A 123 -1.33 -41.20 36.67
C ASN A 123 -1.09 -39.72 37.12
N ALA A 124 -2.02 -38.78 36.90
CA ALA A 124 -2.98 -38.25 37.88
C ALA A 124 -2.45 -37.24 38.92
N GLY A 125 -3.26 -36.20 39.15
CA GLY A 125 -3.16 -35.15 40.17
C GLY A 125 -3.45 -33.78 39.54
N ALA A 126 -4.69 -33.42 39.19
CA ALA A 126 -5.78 -32.97 40.06
C ALA A 126 -5.37 -31.78 40.95
N ASP A 127 -5.88 -30.58 40.65
CA ASP A 127 -6.75 -29.84 41.57
C ASP A 127 -7.48 -28.69 40.84
N GLU A 128 -8.79 -28.63 41.12
CA GLU A 128 -9.77 -27.65 40.69
C GLU A 128 -9.55 -26.29 41.37
N LYS A 129 -10.01 -25.17 40.78
CA LYS A 129 -11.38 -24.64 41.01
C LYS A 129 -11.54 -23.18 40.54
N SER A 130 -12.67 -22.96 39.84
CA SER A 130 -13.56 -21.76 39.84
C SER A 130 -12.96 -20.39 39.52
N GLY A 131 -13.52 -19.64 38.57
CA GLY A 131 -14.87 -19.08 38.73
C GLY A 131 -15.46 -18.50 37.44
N ALA A 132 -16.77 -18.63 37.35
CA ALA A 132 -17.64 -18.15 36.29
C ALA A 132 -17.78 -16.62 36.28
N GLY A 133 -18.13 -16.06 35.11
CA GLY A 133 -18.51 -14.65 34.96
C GLY A 133 -18.83 -14.31 33.51
N GLU A 134 -20.08 -14.51 33.14
CA GLU A 134 -20.66 -14.33 31.81
C GLU A 134 -21.09 -12.86 31.55
N LYS A 135 -20.96 -12.42 30.28
CA LYS A 135 -21.64 -11.31 29.58
C LYS A 135 -21.48 -9.86 30.06
N ASN A 136 -21.01 -9.00 29.15
CA ASN A 136 -21.72 -7.85 28.56
C ASN A 136 -20.85 -7.36 27.39
N GLY A 137 -21.35 -7.14 26.18
CA GLY A 137 -22.49 -6.27 25.89
C GLY A 137 -21.94 -4.85 25.72
N GLY A 138 -22.00 -4.33 24.50
CA GLY A 138 -21.27 -3.14 24.08
C GLY A 138 -21.39 -1.93 25.00
N SER A 139 -20.30 -1.17 25.06
CA SER A 139 -20.37 0.24 25.43
C SER A 139 -19.77 1.00 24.27
N ALA A 140 -20.65 1.52 23.41
CA ALA A 140 -20.37 2.73 22.66
C ALA A 140 -19.99 3.79 23.72
N GLY A 141 -18.69 3.98 23.90
CA GLY A 141 -18.15 4.90 24.88
C GLY A 141 -18.60 6.31 24.52
N SER A 142 -19.28 6.97 25.46
CA SER A 142 -19.55 8.40 25.39
C SER A 142 -18.21 9.12 25.21
N ALA A 143 -17.94 9.57 23.99
CA ALA A 143 -16.75 10.34 23.66
C ALA A 143 -16.65 11.54 24.62
N THR A 144 -15.49 11.67 25.27
CA THR A 144 -15.18 12.89 26.02
C THR A 144 -15.05 14.07 25.06
N SER A 145 -15.23 15.30 25.53
CA SER A 145 -15.14 16.50 24.66
C SER A 145 -13.80 16.62 23.92
N ASP A 146 -12.73 16.03 24.46
CA ASP A 146 -11.40 16.02 23.84
C ASP A 146 -11.33 15.01 22.67
N ASP A 147 -12.00 13.86 22.77
CA ASP A 147 -12.10 12.88 21.67
C ASP A 147 -12.88 13.42 20.46
N ALA A 148 -13.89 14.27 20.71
CA ALA A 148 -14.69 14.88 19.65
C ALA A 148 -13.83 15.75 18.70
N SER A 149 -12.74 16.34 19.21
CA SER A 149 -11.82 17.16 18.41
C SER A 149 -11.02 16.36 17.37
N TYR A 150 -10.98 15.03 17.53
CA TYR A 150 -10.27 14.10 16.65
C TYR A 150 -11.21 13.28 15.76
N VAL A 151 -12.50 13.64 15.70
CA VAL A 151 -13.44 13.00 14.77
C VAL A 151 -13.28 13.61 13.38
N VAL A 152 -12.87 12.77 12.44
CA VAL A 152 -12.79 13.08 11.01
C VAL A 152 -14.14 12.77 10.37
N ARG A 153 -14.55 13.64 9.45
CA ARG A 153 -15.82 13.52 8.69
C ARG A 153 -15.53 13.66 7.22
N ALA A 154 -15.98 12.68 6.46
CA ALA A 154 -16.00 12.66 5.01
C ALA A 154 -17.47 12.53 4.54
N GLU A 155 -17.69 12.53 3.24
CA GLU A 155 -18.98 12.18 2.67
C GLU A 155 -19.33 10.73 3.00
N GLY A 156 -20.51 10.50 3.56
CA GLY A 156 -21.01 9.16 3.87
C GLY A 156 -20.49 8.52 5.16
N PHE A 157 -19.34 8.94 5.71
CA PHE A 157 -18.81 8.35 6.96
C PHE A 157 -18.00 9.30 7.85
N GLN A 158 -17.86 8.92 9.11
CA GLN A 158 -17.02 9.58 10.10
C GLN A 158 -16.33 8.54 11.00
N PHE A 159 -15.18 8.90 11.55
CA PHE A 159 -14.43 8.06 12.47
C PHE A 159 -13.58 8.91 13.42
N ALA A 160 -13.17 8.34 14.56
CA ALA A 160 -12.20 8.99 15.44
C ALA A 160 -10.77 8.60 15.04
N LEU A 161 -9.88 9.59 14.93
CA LEU A 161 -8.46 9.30 14.68
C LEU A 161 -7.88 8.38 15.76
N PRO A 162 -7.14 7.34 15.34
CA PRO A 162 -6.39 6.48 16.25
C PRO A 162 -5.53 7.29 17.23
N SER A 163 -5.50 6.88 18.49
CA SER A 163 -4.88 7.66 19.56
C SER A 163 -3.40 7.95 19.33
N TYR A 164 -2.67 7.03 18.69
CA TYR A 164 -1.24 7.23 18.40
C TYR A 164 -0.97 8.35 17.38
N TRP A 165 -1.94 8.62 16.50
CA TRP A 165 -1.84 9.61 15.43
C TRP A 165 -2.27 11.01 15.84
N ARG A 166 -3.04 11.14 16.93
CA ARG A 166 -3.59 12.43 17.38
C ARG A 166 -2.49 13.47 17.59
N GLY A 167 -2.57 14.56 16.83
CA GLY A 167 -1.60 15.66 16.85
C GLY A 167 -0.30 15.42 16.07
N LYS A 168 -0.10 14.22 15.50
CA LYS A 168 1.08 13.84 14.71
C LYS A 168 0.81 13.72 13.20
N VAL A 169 -0.46 13.71 12.80
CA VAL A 169 -0.88 13.57 11.41
C VAL A 169 -1.62 14.81 10.93
N ASP A 170 -1.55 15.04 9.63
CA ASP A 170 -2.50 15.87 8.90
C ASP A 170 -3.51 14.96 8.21
N VAL A 171 -4.76 15.43 8.15
CA VAL A 171 -5.87 14.72 7.51
C VAL A 171 -6.34 15.55 6.33
N VAL A 172 -6.32 14.94 5.15
CA VAL A 172 -6.85 15.52 3.92
C VAL A 172 -8.12 14.76 3.58
N VAL A 173 -9.22 15.48 3.38
CA VAL A 173 -10.52 14.91 3.03
C VAL A 173 -10.89 15.41 1.65
N ASP A 174 -11.17 14.49 0.74
CA ASP A 174 -11.72 14.78 -0.58
C ASP A 174 -12.99 13.94 -0.77
N GLU A 175 -14.15 14.59 -0.71
CA GLU A 175 -15.47 13.93 -0.75
C GLU A 175 -15.56 12.72 0.19
N ASP A 176 -15.57 11.51 -0.35
CA ASP A 176 -15.66 10.23 0.38
C ASP A 176 -14.33 9.47 0.51
N GLU A 177 -13.22 10.15 0.21
CA GLU A 177 -11.85 9.70 0.42
C GLU A 177 -11.16 10.50 1.55
N VAL A 178 -10.38 9.82 2.38
CA VAL A 178 -9.60 10.44 3.45
C VAL A 178 -8.17 9.94 3.43
N ASP A 179 -7.25 10.82 3.08
CA ASP A 179 -5.82 10.58 3.18
C ASP A 179 -5.24 11.06 4.51
N ILE A 180 -4.41 10.21 5.11
CA ILE A 180 -3.72 10.49 6.36
C ILE A 180 -2.22 10.59 6.12
N TYR A 181 -1.64 11.75 6.42
CA TYR A 181 -0.22 12.03 6.25
C TYR A 181 0.45 12.32 7.58
N PRO A 182 1.78 12.12 7.71
CA PRO A 182 2.52 12.77 8.79
C PRO A 182 2.32 14.29 8.76
N LYS A 183 2.34 14.91 9.92
CA LYS A 183 2.16 16.36 10.02
C LYS A 183 3.25 17.12 9.25
N GLY A 184 2.84 18.03 8.38
CA GLY A 184 3.68 18.82 7.49
C GLY A 184 4.23 18.06 6.29
N TYR A 185 3.77 16.83 6.03
CA TYR A 185 4.23 16.00 4.91
C TYR A 185 3.27 16.01 3.73
N ALA A 186 1.98 16.24 3.95
CA ALA A 186 0.95 16.20 2.92
C ALA A 186 1.32 17.06 1.69
N PRO A 187 1.02 16.59 0.46
CA PRO A 187 1.20 17.39 -0.74
C PRO A 187 0.34 18.66 -0.70
N ALA A 188 0.74 19.68 -1.48
CA ALA A 188 -0.09 20.87 -1.63
C ALA A 188 -1.39 20.50 -2.36
N ALA A 189 -2.51 21.14 -2.00
CA ALA A 189 -3.79 20.86 -2.62
C ALA A 189 -3.74 21.12 -4.14
N GLY A 190 -4.07 20.10 -4.93
CA GLY A 190 -4.12 20.18 -6.39
C GLY A 190 -2.82 19.84 -7.12
N ASP A 191 -1.74 19.50 -6.39
CA ASP A 191 -0.60 18.78 -6.98
C ASP A 191 -0.97 17.29 -7.10
N ASP A 192 -0.56 16.64 -8.19
CA ASP A 192 -0.62 15.18 -8.29
C ASP A 192 0.13 14.57 -7.10
N HIS A 193 -0.37 13.46 -6.54
CA HIS A 193 0.10 12.86 -5.29
C HIS A 193 1.56 12.38 -5.38
N ASP A 194 2.50 13.32 -5.35
CA ASP A 194 3.93 13.03 -5.37
C ASP A 194 4.36 12.29 -4.11
N LYS A 195 3.51 12.27 -3.07
CA LYS A 195 3.78 11.69 -1.76
C LYS A 195 2.66 10.72 -1.34
N GLU A 196 3.07 9.49 -1.06
CA GLU A 196 2.16 8.44 -0.57
C GLU A 196 1.72 8.71 0.89
N PRO A 197 0.47 8.40 1.26
CA PRO A 197 -0.03 8.57 2.61
C PRO A 197 0.43 7.46 3.57
N LEU A 198 0.17 7.64 4.87
CA LEU A 198 0.22 6.55 5.85
C LEU A 198 -0.92 5.56 5.62
N ALA A 199 -2.09 6.10 5.29
CA ALA A 199 -3.32 5.37 5.09
C ALA A 199 -4.32 6.20 4.29
N THR A 200 -5.21 5.50 3.60
CA THR A 200 -6.35 6.07 2.90
C THR A 200 -7.61 5.36 3.38
N LEU A 201 -8.68 6.10 3.59
CA LEU A 201 -10.00 5.53 3.86
C LEU A 201 -10.92 5.92 2.72
N GLU A 202 -11.55 4.92 2.10
CA GLU A 202 -12.40 5.07 0.91
C GLU A 202 -13.77 4.45 1.20
N LEU A 203 -14.84 5.09 0.74
CA LEU A 203 -16.18 4.56 0.87
C LEU A 203 -16.63 3.93 -0.45
N GLU A 204 -16.70 2.61 -0.47
CA GLU A 204 -16.97 1.83 -1.67
C GLU A 204 -18.40 1.28 -1.69
N ASP A 205 -18.91 1.03 -2.90
CA ASP A 205 -20.19 0.35 -3.10
C ASP A 205 -20.08 -1.15 -2.76
N GLY A 206 -21.18 -1.74 -2.30
CA GLY A 206 -21.20 -3.15 -1.88
C GLY A 206 -20.91 -3.34 -0.40
N THR A 207 -20.99 -4.58 0.08
CA THR A 207 -20.89 -4.89 1.51
C THR A 207 -19.52 -5.39 1.95
N GLU A 208 -18.66 -5.74 0.99
CA GLU A 208 -17.36 -6.35 1.22
C GLU A 208 -16.37 -5.88 0.14
N PRO A 209 -15.07 -5.82 0.48
CA PRO A 209 -14.01 -5.42 -0.44
C PRO A 209 -13.76 -6.49 -1.52
N ASP A 210 -13.49 -6.05 -2.76
CA ASP A 210 -13.19 -6.95 -3.88
C ASP A 210 -11.68 -7.23 -4.05
N VAL A 211 -10.82 -6.44 -3.41
CA VAL A 211 -9.35 -6.53 -3.49
C VAL A 211 -8.70 -6.40 -2.11
N ALA A 212 -7.48 -6.90 -1.97
CA ALA A 212 -6.70 -6.84 -0.72
C ALA A 212 -5.38 -6.06 -0.83
N GLY A 213 -5.02 -5.61 -2.04
CA GLY A 213 -3.77 -4.93 -2.34
C GLY A 213 -2.58 -5.85 -2.64
N ASP A 214 -1.38 -5.30 -2.44
CA ASP A 214 -0.10 -5.98 -2.59
C ASP A 214 0.80 -5.79 -1.34
N ILE A 215 2.09 -6.10 -1.44
CA ILE A 215 2.99 -6.01 -0.29
C ILE A 215 3.30 -4.56 0.14
N GLY A 216 3.22 -3.60 -0.79
CA GLY A 216 3.54 -2.19 -0.58
C GLY A 216 2.35 -1.37 -0.10
N ASN A 217 1.13 -1.72 -0.54
CA ASN A 217 -0.11 -1.10 -0.09
C ASN A 217 -1.21 -2.18 0.02
N PHE A 218 -1.85 -2.28 1.19
CA PHE A 218 -2.80 -3.35 1.46
C PHE A 218 -4.00 -2.90 2.28
N LEU A 219 -5.10 -3.63 2.13
CA LEU A 219 -6.31 -3.42 2.90
C LEU A 219 -6.10 -3.89 4.35
N ALA A 220 -5.99 -2.94 5.28
CA ALA A 220 -5.74 -3.23 6.69
C ALA A 220 -7.03 -3.55 7.45
N TYR A 221 -8.15 -2.95 7.04
CA TYR A 221 -9.46 -3.15 7.66
C TYR A 221 -10.58 -2.78 6.67
N SER A 222 -11.76 -3.36 6.87
CA SER A 222 -12.98 -2.90 6.19
C SER A 222 -14.18 -3.00 7.13
N GLN A 223 -15.16 -2.12 6.92
CA GLN A 223 -16.40 -2.12 7.70
C GLN A 223 -17.62 -1.88 6.83
N PRO A 224 -18.63 -2.76 6.84
CA PRO A 224 -19.88 -2.50 6.16
C PRO A 224 -20.64 -1.31 6.79
N LEU A 225 -21.20 -0.46 5.93
CA LEU A 225 -22.03 0.69 6.23
C LEU A 225 -23.29 0.66 5.35
N GLY A 226 -24.23 -0.23 5.68
CA GLY A 226 -25.46 -0.42 4.91
C GLY A 226 -25.20 -1.17 3.61
N SER A 227 -25.45 -0.54 2.46
CA SER A 227 -25.17 -1.09 1.12
C SER A 227 -23.79 -0.72 0.58
N ARG A 228 -23.03 0.05 1.35
CA ARG A 228 -21.64 0.47 1.09
C ARG A 228 -20.75 -0.11 2.18
N HIS A 229 -19.44 0.06 2.04
CA HIS A 229 -18.47 -0.26 3.09
C HIS A 229 -17.31 0.73 3.03
N VAL A 230 -16.64 0.93 4.17
CA VAL A 230 -15.39 1.70 4.20
C VAL A 230 -14.23 0.72 4.15
N GLU A 231 -13.30 0.98 3.25
CA GLU A 231 -12.00 0.35 3.17
C GLU A 231 -10.95 1.22 3.89
N VAL A 232 -10.04 0.59 4.64
CA VAL A 232 -8.91 1.26 5.27
C VAL A 232 -7.64 0.67 4.68
N TRP A 233 -7.07 1.40 3.74
CA TRP A 233 -5.82 1.07 3.07
C TRP A 233 -4.62 1.57 3.85
N ALA A 234 -3.53 0.82 3.79
CA ALA A 234 -2.32 1.16 4.51
C ALA A 234 -1.07 0.98 3.64
N THR A 235 -0.25 2.02 3.59
CA THR A 235 1.06 1.96 2.97
C THR A 235 2.05 1.24 3.90
N ASN A 236 2.70 0.20 3.39
CA ASN A 236 3.64 -0.62 4.15
C ASN A 236 5.02 0.03 4.23
N TRP A 237 5.09 1.18 4.91
CA TRP A 237 6.33 1.94 5.08
C TRP A 237 7.53 1.16 5.64
N PRO A 238 7.37 0.23 6.59
CA PRO A 238 8.49 -0.58 7.08
C PRO A 238 9.06 -1.48 5.98
N TRP A 239 8.20 -2.05 5.13
CA TRP A 239 8.65 -2.84 3.98
C TRP A 239 9.30 -1.95 2.91
N LEU A 240 8.72 -0.81 2.58
CA LEU A 240 9.27 0.13 1.59
C LEU A 240 10.65 0.63 2.01
N ALA A 241 10.81 1.00 3.29
CA ALA A 241 12.08 1.40 3.87
C ALA A 241 13.14 0.30 3.79
N ALA A 242 12.77 -0.96 4.07
CA ALA A 242 13.71 -2.05 4.15
C ALA A 242 14.05 -2.67 2.79
N SER A 243 13.08 -2.71 1.87
CA SER A 243 13.24 -3.25 0.51
C SER A 243 13.92 -2.27 -0.45
N GLY A 244 13.89 -0.97 -0.14
CA GLY A 244 14.34 0.09 -1.04
C GLY A 244 13.37 0.37 -2.20
N ASN A 245 12.17 -0.22 -2.20
CA ASN A 245 11.16 -0.04 -3.26
C ASN A 245 10.30 1.21 -3.05
N ALA A 246 10.91 2.32 -2.61
CA ALA A 246 10.18 3.52 -2.23
C ALA A 246 10.30 4.67 -3.26
N ASP A 247 10.94 4.44 -4.40
CA ASP A 247 11.24 5.48 -5.39
C ASP A 247 9.99 6.20 -5.93
N TYR A 248 8.85 5.51 -5.98
CA TYR A 248 7.58 6.08 -6.44
C TYR A 248 6.82 6.85 -5.36
N THR A 249 7.30 6.82 -4.11
CA THR A 249 6.51 7.26 -2.95
C THR A 249 6.69 8.73 -2.58
N GLY A 250 7.59 9.44 -3.25
CA GLY A 250 7.95 10.83 -2.94
C GLY A 250 8.88 11.04 -1.77
N VAL A 251 9.27 9.98 -1.07
CA VAL A 251 10.15 10.08 0.09
C VAL A 251 11.57 10.37 -0.37
N SER A 252 12.13 11.45 0.16
CA SER A 252 13.41 12.01 -0.29
C SER A 252 14.53 11.87 0.75
N SER A 253 14.21 11.46 1.97
CA SER A 253 15.18 11.42 3.07
C SER A 253 14.94 10.31 4.09
N THR A 254 16.01 9.85 4.73
CA THR A 254 15.93 8.92 5.87
C THR A 254 15.13 9.50 7.05
N SER A 255 15.16 10.82 7.25
CA SER A 255 14.34 11.47 8.28
C SER A 255 12.85 11.32 8.02
N GLU A 256 12.41 11.40 6.77
CA GLU A 256 11.02 11.15 6.40
C GLU A 256 10.65 9.68 6.65
N PHE A 257 11.50 8.73 6.23
CA PHE A 257 11.26 7.31 6.53
C PHE A 257 11.15 7.01 8.02
N ARG A 258 11.96 7.66 8.87
CA ARG A 258 11.86 7.49 10.33
C ARG A 258 10.48 7.86 10.87
N VAL A 259 9.92 8.96 10.38
CA VAL A 259 8.58 9.38 10.78
C VAL A 259 7.51 8.44 10.22
N LEU A 260 7.63 8.06 8.94
CA LEU A 260 6.67 7.19 8.27
C LEU A 260 6.62 5.80 8.92
N VAL A 261 7.77 5.17 9.19
CA VAL A 261 7.86 3.88 9.87
C VAL A 261 7.32 3.95 11.30
N ASP A 262 7.63 5.01 12.06
CA ASP A 262 7.09 5.18 13.41
C ASP A 262 5.55 5.25 13.39
N LEU A 263 4.99 6.12 12.55
CA LEU A 263 3.56 6.37 12.52
C LEU A 263 2.77 5.20 11.94
N SER A 264 3.29 4.54 10.89
CA SER A 264 2.61 3.40 10.26
C SER A 264 2.62 2.15 11.16
N THR A 265 3.59 2.05 12.09
CA THR A 265 3.72 0.89 13.00
C THR A 265 3.29 1.16 14.42
N GLY A 266 2.81 2.38 14.71
CA GLY A 266 2.38 2.75 16.06
C GLY A 266 3.55 2.78 17.05
N GLY A 267 4.77 3.03 16.55
CA GLY A 267 6.01 3.00 17.32
C GLY A 267 6.54 1.61 17.65
N SER A 268 5.97 0.54 17.07
CA SER A 268 6.44 -0.83 17.32
C SER A 268 7.77 -1.16 16.62
N LEU A 269 8.13 -0.39 15.59
CA LEU A 269 9.42 -0.47 14.90
C LEU A 269 10.05 0.92 14.74
N THR A 270 11.37 0.98 14.87
CA THR A 270 12.14 2.10 14.34
C THR A 270 12.50 1.84 12.87
N TYR A 271 12.91 2.88 12.13
CA TYR A 271 13.46 2.72 10.77
C TYR A 271 14.66 1.75 10.75
N ASP A 272 15.59 1.89 11.70
CA ASP A 272 16.79 1.06 11.74
C ASP A 272 16.42 -0.42 12.06
N ASP A 273 15.40 -0.65 12.90
CA ASP A 273 14.84 -1.99 13.11
C ASP A 273 14.20 -2.55 11.84
N ALA A 274 13.45 -1.73 11.10
CA ALA A 274 12.82 -2.16 9.86
C ALA A 274 13.86 -2.56 8.80
N VAL A 275 14.87 -1.71 8.58
CA VAL A 275 15.96 -1.98 7.62
C VAL A 275 16.77 -3.22 8.02
N SER A 276 17.12 -3.35 9.30
CA SER A 276 17.90 -4.52 9.78
C SER A 276 17.12 -5.84 9.72
N ARG A 277 15.78 -5.80 9.88
CA ARG A 277 14.92 -6.99 9.79
C ARG A 277 14.61 -7.37 8.36
N GLY A 278 14.60 -6.42 7.42
CA GLY A 278 14.24 -6.65 6.03
C GLY A 278 15.31 -7.34 5.17
N GLU A 279 16.20 -8.13 5.77
CA GLU A 279 17.09 -9.01 5.04
C GLU A 279 16.48 -10.42 4.95
N GLY A 280 16.34 -10.96 3.74
CA GLY A 280 15.87 -12.35 3.50
C GLY A 280 14.36 -12.56 3.68
N ASP A 281 13.97 -13.73 4.21
CA ASP A 281 12.57 -14.20 4.30
C ASP A 281 11.69 -13.36 5.26
N ASN A 282 12.29 -12.48 6.06
CA ASN A 282 11.59 -11.65 7.04
C ASN A 282 10.83 -10.46 6.43
N LEU A 283 11.11 -10.09 5.18
CA LEU A 283 10.46 -8.96 4.49
C LEU A 283 8.94 -9.13 4.34
N VAL A 284 8.46 -10.37 4.19
CA VAL A 284 7.03 -10.67 3.99
C VAL A 284 6.21 -10.40 5.26
N GLY A 285 6.84 -10.41 6.44
CA GLY A 285 6.17 -10.21 7.73
C GLY A 285 5.92 -8.75 8.11
N MET A 286 6.43 -7.77 7.34
CA MET A 286 6.42 -6.36 7.76
C MET A 286 5.01 -5.76 7.83
N GLY A 287 4.06 -6.26 7.05
CA GLY A 287 2.64 -5.85 7.14
C GLY A 287 2.00 -6.16 8.50
N ALA A 288 2.49 -7.18 9.22
CA ALA A 288 2.00 -7.53 10.55
C ALA A 288 2.34 -6.47 11.63
N HIS A 289 3.28 -5.57 11.34
CA HIS A 289 3.63 -4.46 12.21
C HIS A 289 2.76 -3.22 11.98
N ASN A 290 1.84 -3.25 11.02
CA ASN A 290 1.00 -2.10 10.73
C ASN A 290 0.03 -1.83 11.89
N TYR A 291 0.06 -0.59 12.39
CA TYR A 291 -0.73 -0.14 13.51
C TYR A 291 -2.23 -0.30 13.29
N LEU A 292 -2.71 -0.06 12.07
CA LEU A 292 -4.14 0.01 11.75
C LEU A 292 -4.84 -1.34 11.88
N SER A 293 -4.11 -2.44 11.75
CA SER A 293 -4.64 -3.78 12.00
C SER A 293 -5.04 -4.02 13.46
N THR A 294 -4.54 -3.20 14.38
CA THR A 294 -4.81 -3.28 15.83
C THR A 294 -5.77 -2.21 16.33
N VAL A 295 -6.12 -1.25 15.47
CA VAL A 295 -7.03 -0.16 15.83
C VAL A 295 -8.45 -0.72 15.95
N PRO A 296 -9.15 -0.47 17.07
CA PRO A 296 -10.57 -0.82 17.20
C PRO A 296 -11.40 0.22 16.45
N TRP A 297 -11.43 0.11 15.13
CA TRP A 297 -12.20 1.01 14.27
C TRP A 297 -13.67 1.04 14.68
N ASP A 298 -14.23 2.24 14.75
CA ASP A 298 -15.65 2.49 14.98
C ASP A 298 -16.15 3.52 13.97
N ILE A 299 -16.28 3.08 12.72
CA ILE A 299 -16.67 3.96 11.62
C ILE A 299 -18.20 4.09 11.61
N LYS A 300 -18.71 5.31 11.49
CA LYS A 300 -20.16 5.59 11.52
C LYS A 300 -20.58 6.22 10.21
N ALA A 301 -21.73 5.80 9.68
CA ALA A 301 -22.35 6.48 8.57
C ALA A 301 -22.78 7.91 8.95
N VAL A 302 -22.69 8.85 8.01
CA VAL A 302 -23.19 10.23 8.12
C VAL A 302 -23.87 10.64 6.81
N GLY A 303 -24.93 11.43 6.90
CA GLY A 303 -25.70 11.89 5.73
C GLY A 303 -27.08 11.24 5.58
N ALA A 304 -27.82 11.61 4.53
CA ALA A 304 -29.21 11.21 4.33
C ALA A 304 -29.33 9.72 3.96
N GLY A 305 -29.60 8.89 4.96
CA GLY A 305 -29.70 7.43 4.84
C GLY A 305 -29.13 6.65 6.03
N ALA A 306 -28.46 7.33 6.97
CA ALA A 306 -28.06 6.79 8.28
C ALA A 306 -29.23 6.57 9.23
#